data_AF-A0A257MU44-F1
#
_entry.id   AF-A0A257MU44-F1
#
_cell.length_a   1.000
_cell.length_b   1.000
_cell.length_c   1.000
_cell.angle_alpha   90.00
_cell.angle_beta   90.00
_cell.angle_gamma   90.00
#
_symmetry.space_group_name_H-M   'P 1'
#
loop_
_entity.id
_entity.type
_entity.pdbx_description
1 polymer ?
#
loop_
_entity_poly.entity_id
_entity_poly.type
_entity_poly.pdbx_seq_one_letter_code
_entity_poly.pdbx_strand_id
1 'polypeptide(L)'
;MTVMTAVTKIQYGWAVPHWATIRCARPPPETYYNGDFAMKPTQDKYPFFEANQVLTNAHLNQAVDYLDEQERLTRANLIGIGIVCGLEISVDTTTSTITVTKGCGISSEGYLIVQPSTIILGRYKDYVLPEEKEGGKYAAFLKADKSQYPLLELVEDNENNKVGSNLLTASVLNDKAV
;
A
#
# COMPACT_ATOMS: atom_id res chain seq x y z
N MET A 1 -39.82 -25.11 10.09
CA MET A 1 -39.34 -26.29 9.35
C MET A 1 -39.98 -26.24 7.97
N THR A 2 -39.19 -25.96 6.93
CA THR A 2 -39.27 -26.52 5.56
C THR A 2 -38.21 -25.79 4.72
N VAL A 3 -37.28 -26.60 4.23
CA VAL A 3 -36.14 -26.26 3.39
C VAL A 3 -36.63 -26.10 1.96
N MET A 4 -36.15 -25.09 1.23
CA MET A 4 -36.25 -25.09 -0.22
C MET A 4 -34.88 -24.80 -0.82
N THR A 5 -34.21 -25.90 -1.17
CA THR A 5 -32.99 -25.95 -1.98
C THR A 5 -33.36 -25.64 -3.43
N ALA A 6 -32.66 -24.69 -4.05
CA ALA A 6 -32.61 -24.59 -5.51
C ALA A 6 -31.15 -24.31 -5.93
N VAL A 7 -30.49 -25.39 -6.36
CA VAL A 7 -29.24 -25.36 -7.12
C VAL A 7 -29.62 -25.17 -8.58
N THR A 8 -29.04 -24.18 -9.27
CA THR A 8 -29.03 -24.19 -10.74
C THR A 8 -27.78 -23.52 -11.30
N LYS A 9 -26.84 -24.40 -11.67
CA LYS A 9 -25.87 -24.38 -12.77
C LYS A 9 -25.41 -23.01 -13.34
N ILE A 10 -24.11 -22.82 -13.16
CA ILE A 10 -23.18 -21.95 -13.89
C ILE A 10 -23.37 -22.11 -15.41
N GLN A 11 -23.59 -21.01 -16.11
CA GLN A 11 -23.42 -20.92 -17.55
C GLN A 11 -22.33 -19.88 -17.84
N TYR A 12 -21.27 -20.37 -18.48
CA TYR A 12 -20.04 -19.67 -18.80
C TYR A 12 -20.29 -18.37 -19.57
N GLY A 13 -19.76 -17.28 -19.04
CA GLY A 13 -19.61 -16.01 -19.73
C GLY A 13 -18.76 -15.11 -18.86
N TRP A 14 -17.54 -14.80 -19.29
CA TRP A 14 -16.65 -13.86 -18.62
C TRP A 14 -17.22 -12.44 -18.77
N ALA A 15 -18.31 -12.16 -18.06
CA ALA A 15 -18.77 -10.82 -17.81
C ALA A 15 -18.04 -10.35 -16.55
N VAL A 16 -16.96 -9.61 -16.72
CA VAL A 16 -16.34 -8.85 -15.62
C VAL A 16 -17.43 -7.95 -15.06
N PRO A 17 -17.86 -8.11 -13.80
CA PRO A 17 -18.97 -7.34 -13.29
C PRO A 17 -18.56 -5.86 -13.20
N HIS A 18 -19.48 -4.97 -13.60
CA HIS A 18 -19.25 -3.52 -13.76
C HIS A 18 -18.76 -2.79 -12.50
N TRP A 19 -18.75 -3.46 -11.33
CA TRP A 19 -18.17 -2.91 -10.09
C TRP A 19 -16.65 -3.12 -9.98
N ALA A 20 -16.04 -3.98 -10.81
CA ALA A 20 -14.62 -4.32 -10.76
C ALA A 20 -13.70 -3.32 -11.49
N THR A 21 -14.17 -2.09 -11.72
CA THR A 21 -13.27 -0.99 -12.07
C THR A 21 -13.29 0.01 -10.93
N ILE A 22 -12.44 -0.21 -9.93
CA ILE A 22 -11.86 0.91 -9.20
C ILE A 22 -11.02 1.66 -10.23
N ARG A 23 -11.68 2.48 -11.05
CA ARG A 23 -11.00 3.64 -11.59
C ARG A 23 -10.66 4.41 -10.34
N CYS A 24 -9.36 4.57 -10.07
CA CYS A 24 -8.91 5.68 -9.25
C CYS A 24 -9.67 6.88 -9.78
N ALA A 25 -10.65 7.37 -9.01
CA ALA A 25 -11.43 8.52 -9.43
C ALA A 25 -10.38 9.59 -9.69
N ARG A 26 -10.20 9.97 -10.96
CA ARG A 26 -9.44 11.16 -11.29
C ARG A 26 -10.32 12.31 -10.80
N PRO A 27 -9.94 13.08 -9.76
CA PRO A 27 -10.72 14.23 -9.38
C PRO A 27 -11.06 15.10 -10.59
N PRO A 28 -12.19 15.83 -10.55
CA PRO A 28 -12.47 16.83 -11.56
C PRO A 28 -11.29 17.80 -11.69
N PRO A 29 -10.96 18.25 -12.92
CA PRO A 29 -9.74 19.01 -13.20
C PRO A 29 -9.61 20.34 -12.43
N GLU A 30 -10.69 20.82 -11.81
CA GLU A 30 -10.75 22.13 -11.14
C GLU A 30 -10.23 22.15 -9.69
N THR A 31 -9.94 21.00 -9.05
CA THR A 31 -9.37 20.98 -7.69
C THR A 31 -7.85 20.73 -7.65
N TYR A 32 -7.17 20.77 -8.80
CA TYR A 32 -5.73 20.47 -8.95
C TYR A 32 -4.83 21.72 -9.00
N TYR A 33 -5.13 22.76 -8.24
CA TYR A 33 -4.33 23.99 -8.26
C TYR A 33 -3.01 23.93 -7.45
N ASN A 34 -2.51 22.73 -7.14
CA ASN A 34 -1.10 22.47 -6.84
C ASN A 34 -0.71 21.21 -7.61
N GLY A 35 -0.12 21.37 -8.80
CA GLY A 35 0.13 20.31 -9.79
C GLY A 35 1.20 19.28 -9.42
N ASP A 36 1.11 18.66 -8.24
CA ASP A 36 2.18 17.85 -7.64
C ASP A 36 1.78 16.38 -7.35
N PHE A 37 0.92 15.77 -8.18
CA PHE A 37 0.64 14.33 -8.06
C PHE A 37 1.61 13.44 -8.84
N ALA A 38 2.39 14.03 -9.76
CA ALA A 38 3.38 13.30 -10.54
C ALA A 38 4.74 13.30 -9.82
N MET A 39 5.37 12.13 -9.74
CA MET A 39 6.74 12.02 -9.23
C MET A 39 7.66 12.87 -10.12
N LYS A 40 8.47 13.74 -9.49
CA LYS A 40 9.41 14.63 -10.18
C LYS A 40 10.82 14.05 -10.14
N PRO A 41 11.58 14.12 -11.26
CA PRO A 41 12.98 13.71 -11.27
C PRO A 41 13.84 14.65 -10.41
N THR A 42 14.72 14.06 -9.63
CA THR A 42 15.83 14.73 -8.92
C THR A 42 17.15 14.55 -9.65
N GLN A 43 17.31 13.45 -10.40
CA GLN A 43 18.45 13.15 -11.28
C GLN A 43 18.02 13.31 -12.75
N ASP A 44 18.18 14.52 -13.29
CA ASP A 44 17.83 14.88 -14.66
C ASP A 44 18.97 14.65 -15.67
N LYS A 45 20.16 14.29 -15.19
CA LYS A 45 21.37 14.11 -16.00
C LYS A 45 21.86 12.67 -15.98
N TYR A 46 22.13 12.15 -17.16
CA TYR A 46 22.73 10.83 -17.34
C TYR A 46 24.18 10.82 -16.81
N PRO A 47 24.60 9.80 -16.04
CA PRO A 47 25.99 9.67 -15.61
C PRO A 47 26.90 9.41 -16.82
N PHE A 48 27.91 10.26 -17.02
CA PHE A 48 28.84 10.16 -18.14
C PHE A 48 30.25 9.88 -17.64
N PHE A 49 30.91 8.86 -18.19
CA PHE A 49 32.26 8.44 -17.81
C PHE A 49 33.27 8.78 -18.91
N GLU A 50 34.38 9.40 -18.54
CA GLU A 50 35.46 9.77 -19.45
C GLU A 50 36.59 8.73 -19.46
N ALA A 51 37.32 8.67 -20.57
CA ALA A 51 38.47 7.79 -20.69
C ALA A 51 39.55 8.18 -19.66
N ASN A 52 40.14 7.17 -19.01
CA ASN A 52 41.13 7.34 -17.93
C ASN A 52 40.61 8.05 -16.66
N GLN A 53 39.30 8.21 -16.51
CA GLN A 53 38.71 8.73 -15.27
C GLN A 53 38.92 7.73 -14.13
N VAL A 54 39.33 8.22 -12.96
CA VAL A 54 39.37 7.40 -11.74
C VAL A 54 37.94 7.21 -11.23
N LEU A 55 37.52 5.95 -11.15
CA LEU A 55 36.20 5.59 -10.66
C LEU A 55 36.16 5.72 -9.14
N THR A 56 35.22 6.53 -8.64
CA THR A 56 34.96 6.69 -7.21
C THR A 56 33.64 6.04 -6.84
N ASN A 57 33.44 5.77 -5.55
CA ASN A 57 32.16 5.31 -5.03
C ASN A 57 31.03 6.31 -5.33
N ALA A 58 31.31 7.61 -5.36
CA ALA A 58 30.32 8.64 -5.68
C ALA A 58 29.76 8.49 -7.11
N HIS A 59 30.62 8.22 -8.10
CA HIS A 59 30.16 8.02 -9.48
C HIS A 59 29.29 6.77 -9.63
N LEU A 60 29.63 5.70 -8.90
CA LEU A 60 28.84 4.46 -8.90
C LEU A 60 27.48 4.65 -8.24
N ASN A 61 27.44 5.27 -7.06
CA ASN A 61 26.19 5.53 -6.36
C ASN A 61 25.29 6.44 -7.19
N GLN A 62 25.83 7.51 -7.77
CA GLN A 62 25.05 8.40 -8.66
C GLN A 62 24.46 7.64 -9.85
N ALA A 63 25.20 6.71 -10.45
CA ALA A 63 24.68 5.94 -11.58
C ALA A 63 23.54 5.00 -11.14
N VAL A 64 23.66 4.36 -9.99
CA VAL A 64 22.60 3.50 -9.43
C VAL A 64 21.36 4.33 -9.05
N ASP A 65 21.55 5.47 -8.39
CA ASP A 65 20.47 6.37 -7.97
C ASP A 65 19.70 6.91 -9.17
N TYR A 66 20.41 7.32 -10.23
CA TYR A 66 19.78 7.74 -11.48
C TYR A 66 18.91 6.61 -12.08
N LEU A 67 19.45 5.39 -12.16
CA LEU A 67 18.71 4.26 -12.75
C LEU A 67 17.47 3.87 -11.93
N ASP A 68 17.57 3.84 -10.60
CA ASP A 68 16.43 3.56 -9.71
C ASP A 68 15.34 4.61 -9.86
N GLU A 69 15.72 5.89 -9.90
CA GLU A 69 14.76 6.97 -10.07
C GLU A 69 14.07 6.93 -11.43
N GLN A 70 14.81 6.66 -12.52
CA GLN A 70 14.20 6.51 -13.85
C GLN A 70 13.22 5.34 -13.91
N GLU A 71 13.50 4.23 -13.23
CA GLU A 71 12.58 3.09 -13.13
C GLU A 71 11.30 3.47 -12.35
N ARG A 72 11.45 4.20 -11.23
CA ARG A 72 10.33 4.69 -10.42
C ARG A 72 9.48 5.73 -11.17
N LEU A 73 10.10 6.66 -11.89
CA LEU A 73 9.41 7.64 -12.74
C LEU A 73 8.62 6.94 -13.85
N THR A 74 9.22 5.93 -14.48
CA THR A 74 8.54 5.12 -15.51
C THR A 74 7.31 4.42 -14.93
N ARG A 75 7.43 3.80 -13.74
CA ARG A 75 6.30 3.16 -13.06
C ARG A 75 5.22 4.16 -12.66
N ALA A 76 5.57 5.24 -11.95
CA ALA A 76 4.60 6.18 -11.43
C ALA A 76 3.90 6.99 -12.54
N ASN A 77 4.67 7.53 -13.50
CA ASN A 77 4.15 8.51 -14.46
C ASN A 77 3.63 7.88 -15.76
N LEU A 78 4.19 6.75 -16.22
CA LEU A 78 3.77 6.11 -17.48
C LEU A 78 2.81 4.94 -17.25
N ILE A 79 3.10 4.06 -16.30
CA ILE A 79 2.18 2.94 -15.97
C ILE A 79 1.01 3.47 -15.15
N GLY A 80 1.31 4.28 -14.14
CA GLY A 80 0.34 4.89 -13.25
C GLY A 80 0.49 4.43 -11.81
N ILE A 81 -0.15 5.16 -10.91
CA ILE A 81 -0.13 4.92 -9.46
C ILE A 81 -1.44 4.23 -9.02
N GLY A 82 -1.38 3.42 -7.96
CA GLY A 82 -2.54 2.75 -7.37
C GLY A 82 -2.40 1.23 -7.28
N ILE A 83 -3.50 0.57 -6.92
CA ILE A 83 -3.57 -0.89 -6.83
C ILE A 83 -3.72 -1.46 -8.24
N VAL A 84 -2.80 -2.34 -8.63
CA VAL A 84 -2.79 -2.96 -9.96
C VAL A 84 -3.66 -4.22 -9.96
N CYS A 85 -3.49 -5.09 -8.96
CA CYS A 85 -4.31 -6.28 -8.77
C CYS A 85 -4.33 -6.72 -7.30
N GLY A 86 -5.41 -7.37 -6.88
CA GLY A 86 -5.55 -7.88 -5.51
C GLY A 86 -5.48 -6.76 -4.48
N LEU A 87 -4.77 -6.98 -3.36
CA LEU A 87 -4.72 -6.06 -2.21
C LEU A 87 -6.12 -5.66 -1.72
N GLU A 88 -7.09 -6.56 -1.93
CA GLU A 88 -8.46 -6.37 -1.51
C GLU A 88 -8.56 -6.67 -0.02
N ILE A 89 -9.23 -5.78 0.70
CA ILE A 89 -9.47 -5.90 2.12
C ILE A 89 -10.89 -6.39 2.31
N SER A 90 -11.07 -7.50 3.02
CA SER A 90 -12.38 -7.98 3.46
C SER A 90 -12.41 -8.11 4.96
N VAL A 91 -13.41 -7.50 5.58
CA VAL A 91 -13.64 -7.58 7.03
C VAL A 91 -14.78 -8.55 7.28
N ASP A 92 -14.50 -9.60 8.03
CA ASP A 92 -15.52 -10.53 8.51
C ASP A 92 -15.86 -10.21 9.96
N THR A 93 -17.03 -9.60 10.16
CA THR A 93 -17.53 -9.22 11.49
C THR A 93 -17.97 -10.42 12.34
N THR A 94 -18.29 -11.57 11.71
CA THR A 94 -18.68 -12.78 12.44
C THR A 94 -17.46 -13.48 13.04
N THR A 95 -16.38 -13.58 12.27
CA THR A 95 -15.11 -14.16 12.76
C THR A 95 -14.19 -13.13 13.40
N SER A 96 -14.53 -11.83 13.31
CA SER A 96 -13.68 -10.71 13.76
C SER A 96 -12.29 -10.73 13.13
N THR A 97 -12.20 -11.07 11.84
CA THR A 97 -10.94 -11.14 11.10
C THR A 97 -10.90 -10.16 9.94
N ILE A 98 -9.70 -9.68 9.62
CA ILE A 98 -9.44 -8.83 8.45
C ILE A 98 -8.57 -9.64 7.51
N THR A 99 -9.03 -9.86 6.29
CA THR A 99 -8.27 -10.57 5.26
C THR A 99 -7.77 -9.58 4.22
N VAL A 100 -6.48 -9.66 3.89
CA VAL A 100 -5.88 -8.89 2.79
C VAL A 100 -5.44 -9.87 1.72
N THR A 101 -5.98 -9.74 0.51
CA THR A 101 -5.67 -10.66 -0.59
C THR A 101 -4.28 -10.41 -1.18
N LYS A 102 -3.66 -11.47 -1.74
CA LYS A 102 -2.43 -11.34 -2.51
C LYS A 102 -2.61 -10.35 -3.66
N GLY A 103 -1.58 -9.57 -3.98
CA GLY A 103 -1.69 -8.54 -5.01
C GLY A 103 -0.46 -7.64 -5.09
N CYS A 104 -0.56 -6.62 -5.95
CA CYS A 104 0.47 -5.59 -6.07
C CYS A 104 -0.11 -4.21 -6.38
N GLY A 105 0.65 -3.18 -6.00
CA GLY A 105 0.32 -1.78 -6.25
C GLY A 105 1.58 -0.92 -6.37
N ILE A 106 1.39 0.29 -6.88
CA ILE A 106 2.44 1.29 -7.11
C ILE A 106 2.10 2.53 -6.28
N SER A 107 3.05 3.02 -5.48
CA SER A 107 2.90 4.26 -4.71
C SER A 107 3.03 5.51 -5.58
N SER A 108 2.66 6.68 -5.05
CA SER A 108 2.87 7.97 -5.72
C SER A 108 4.34 8.27 -6.04
N GLU A 109 5.26 7.62 -5.32
CA GLU A 109 6.70 7.72 -5.50
C GLU A 109 7.28 6.59 -6.35
N GLY A 110 6.44 5.78 -7.00
CA GLY A 110 6.89 4.71 -7.90
C GLY A 110 7.42 3.46 -7.22
N TYR A 111 7.26 3.33 -5.89
CA TYR A 111 7.62 2.11 -5.17
C TYR A 111 6.58 1.02 -5.40
N LEU A 112 7.08 -0.21 -5.58
CA LEU A 112 6.25 -1.39 -5.74
C LEU A 112 5.91 -1.99 -4.36
N ILE A 113 4.62 -2.14 -4.11
CA ILE A 113 4.07 -2.84 -2.93
C ILE A 113 3.59 -4.20 -3.42
N VAL A 114 4.11 -5.28 -2.87
CA VAL A 114 3.74 -6.64 -3.25
C VAL A 114 3.34 -7.45 -2.03
N GLN A 115 2.14 -8.02 -2.08
CA GLN A 115 1.67 -9.00 -1.12
C GLN A 115 1.67 -10.39 -1.78
N PRO A 116 2.60 -11.29 -1.40
CA PRO A 116 2.77 -12.57 -2.11
C PRO A 116 1.64 -13.57 -1.85
N SER A 117 1.05 -13.53 -0.65
CA SER A 117 -0.01 -14.45 -0.22
C SER A 117 -1.11 -13.70 0.54
N THR A 118 -2.32 -14.25 0.48
CA THR A 118 -3.45 -13.76 1.28
C THR A 118 -3.13 -13.95 2.76
N ILE A 119 -3.27 -12.89 3.53
CA ILE A 119 -3.03 -12.89 4.99
C ILE A 119 -4.35 -12.68 5.73
N ILE A 120 -4.50 -13.38 6.85
CA ILE A 120 -5.66 -13.27 7.73
C ILE A 120 -5.18 -12.71 9.06
N LEU A 121 -5.67 -11.53 9.39
CA LEU A 121 -5.31 -10.77 10.57
C LEU A 121 -6.40 -10.98 11.62
N GLY A 122 -6.01 -11.58 12.74
CA GLY A 122 -6.91 -11.95 13.85
C GLY A 122 -6.57 -11.25 15.17
N ARG A 123 -5.48 -10.48 15.20
CA ARG A 123 -4.99 -9.82 16.41
C ARG A 123 -4.53 -8.40 16.11
N TYR A 124 -4.40 -7.60 17.16
CA TYR A 124 -3.86 -6.24 17.06
C TYR A 124 -3.00 -5.89 18.27
N LYS A 125 -2.08 -4.95 18.08
CA LYS A 125 -1.28 -4.34 19.15
C LYS A 125 -1.16 -2.84 18.89
N ASP A 126 -0.83 -2.07 19.92
CA ASP A 126 -0.60 -0.64 19.77
C ASP A 126 0.68 -0.39 18.98
N TYR A 127 0.60 0.49 17.98
CA TYR A 127 1.72 0.84 17.13
C TYR A 127 2.36 2.15 17.59
N VAL A 128 3.66 2.11 17.84
CA VAL A 128 4.46 3.31 18.15
C VAL A 128 5.38 3.57 16.97
N LEU A 129 5.38 4.80 16.47
CA LEU A 129 6.27 5.20 15.40
C LEU A 129 7.73 5.04 15.85
N PRO A 130 8.62 4.51 14.99
CA PRO A 130 10.04 4.44 15.31
C PRO A 130 10.60 5.85 15.51
N GLU A 131 11.39 6.04 16.57
CA GLU A 131 12.14 7.28 16.82
C GLU A 131 13.26 7.41 15.78
N GLU A 132 12.98 8.03 14.64
CA GLU A 132 14.02 8.36 13.67
C GLU A 132 14.79 9.63 14.08
N LYS A 133 16.10 9.65 13.81
CA LYS A 133 16.98 10.82 13.99
C LYS A 133 16.67 11.97 13.03
N GLU A 134 15.91 11.73 11.98
CA GLU A 134 15.52 12.73 10.97
C GLU A 134 14.00 12.82 10.92
N GLY A 135 13.43 13.70 11.76
CA GLY A 135 12.02 13.77 12.14
C GLY A 135 11.02 14.21 11.07
N GLY A 136 11.07 13.65 9.86
CA GLY A 136 10.20 14.03 8.74
C GLY A 136 9.34 12.92 8.13
N LYS A 137 9.74 11.64 8.20
CA LYS A 137 9.11 10.59 7.37
C LYS A 137 7.66 10.26 7.70
N TYR A 138 7.23 10.47 8.95
CA TYR A 138 5.91 10.05 9.42
C TYR A 138 5.01 11.21 9.83
N ALA A 139 5.24 12.41 9.28
CA ALA A 139 4.47 13.61 9.62
C ALA A 139 2.95 13.43 9.44
N ALA A 140 2.52 12.62 8.47
CA ALA A 140 1.11 12.30 8.23
C ALA A 140 0.43 11.56 9.39
N PHE A 141 1.21 10.89 10.25
CA PHE A 141 0.73 10.15 11.41
C PHE A 141 0.83 10.95 12.72
N LEU A 142 1.25 12.21 12.63
CA LEU A 142 1.34 13.13 13.76
C LEU A 142 0.23 14.18 13.68
N LYS A 143 -0.27 14.57 14.84
CA LYS A 143 -1.18 15.72 15.00
C LYS A 143 -0.39 17.03 14.93
N ALA A 144 -1.12 18.15 14.87
CA ALA A 144 -0.52 19.49 14.87
C ALA A 144 0.38 19.78 16.09
N ASP A 145 0.12 19.13 17.22
CA ASP A 145 0.90 19.22 18.46
C ASP A 145 2.12 18.26 18.49
N LYS A 146 2.42 17.59 17.37
CA LYS A 146 3.44 16.54 17.22
C LYS A 146 3.18 15.28 18.05
N SER A 147 2.01 15.13 18.65
CA SER A 147 1.61 13.86 19.27
C SER A 147 1.12 12.87 18.22
N GLN A 148 1.39 11.58 18.42
CA GLN A 148 0.96 10.54 17.49
C GLN A 148 -0.55 10.32 17.57
N TYR A 149 -1.20 10.03 16.44
CA TYR A 149 -2.54 9.44 16.46
C TYR A 149 -2.50 8.04 17.09
N PRO A 150 -3.59 7.59 17.74
CA PRO A 150 -3.69 6.20 18.19
C PRO A 150 -3.70 5.29 16.95
N LEU A 151 -2.61 4.54 16.77
CA LEU A 151 -2.43 3.61 15.66
C LEU A 151 -2.38 2.18 16.18
N LEU A 152 -2.96 1.27 15.41
CA LEU A 152 -2.96 -0.16 15.70
C LEU A 152 -2.20 -0.88 14.61
N GLU A 153 -1.33 -1.81 15.01
CA GLU A 153 -0.70 -2.77 14.10
C GLU A 153 -1.50 -4.07 14.14
N LEU A 154 -2.02 -4.47 12.98
CA LEU A 154 -2.73 -5.74 12.82
C LEU A 154 -1.73 -6.86 12.57
N VAL A 155 -1.92 -7.99 13.24
CA VAL A 155 -1.03 -9.15 13.15
C VAL A 155 -1.81 -10.45 12.98
N GLU A 156 -1.16 -11.43 12.34
CA GLU A 156 -1.70 -12.78 12.19
C GLU A 156 -1.84 -13.49 13.54
N ASP A 157 -2.82 -14.38 13.66
CA ASP A 157 -3.03 -15.19 14.87
C ASP A 157 -2.10 -16.42 14.89
N ASN A 158 -0.81 -16.16 15.08
CA ASN A 158 0.23 -17.19 15.20
C ASN A 158 0.81 -17.18 16.62
N GLU A 159 1.37 -18.30 17.08
CA GLU A 159 1.93 -18.42 18.45
C GLU A 159 2.93 -17.30 18.80
N ASN A 160 3.76 -16.90 17.83
CA ASN A 160 4.73 -15.82 17.99
C ASN A 160 4.08 -14.45 18.26
N ASN A 161 2.90 -14.23 17.69
CA ASN A 161 2.19 -12.96 17.79
C ASN A 161 1.24 -12.93 18.99
N LYS A 162 0.94 -14.05 19.65
CA LYS A 162 0.04 -14.07 20.81
C LYS A 162 0.58 -13.27 22.00
N VAL A 163 1.90 -13.21 22.14
CA VAL A 163 2.55 -12.47 23.23
C VAL A 163 2.55 -10.98 22.89
N GLY A 164 1.86 -10.18 23.71
CA GLY A 164 1.83 -8.71 23.55
C GLY A 164 0.83 -8.18 22.53
N SER A 165 -0.11 -9.01 22.05
CA SER A 165 -1.22 -8.55 21.19
C SER A 165 -2.57 -9.06 21.72
N ASN A 166 -3.62 -8.30 21.41
CA ASN A 166 -5.00 -8.60 21.79
C ASN A 166 -5.74 -9.26 20.62
N LEU A 167 -6.73 -10.10 20.94
CA LEU A 167 -7.63 -10.68 19.93
C LEU A 167 -8.49 -9.57 19.31
N LEU A 168 -8.66 -9.60 17.99
CA LEU A 168 -9.66 -8.76 17.33
C LEU A 168 -11.06 -9.22 17.76
N THR A 169 -11.90 -8.26 18.09
CA THR A 169 -13.30 -8.50 18.46
C THR A 169 -14.19 -7.57 17.66
N ALA A 170 -15.43 -7.99 17.39
CA ALA A 170 -16.40 -7.20 16.64
C ALA A 170 -16.60 -5.79 17.23
N SER A 171 -16.55 -5.66 18.57
CA SER A 171 -16.66 -4.35 19.24
C SER A 171 -15.56 -3.37 18.82
N VAL A 172 -14.32 -3.85 18.66
CA VAL A 172 -13.18 -3.02 18.22
C VAL A 172 -13.30 -2.64 16.74
N LEU A 173 -13.88 -3.52 15.93
CA LEU A 173 -14.01 -3.32 14.48
C LEU A 173 -15.19 -2.40 14.10
N ASN A 174 -16.30 -2.43 14.85
CA ASN A 174 -17.54 -1.73 14.50
C ASN A 174 -17.41 -0.20 14.35
N ASP A 175 -16.43 0.42 15.02
CA ASP A 175 -16.15 1.86 14.93
C ASP A 175 -14.98 2.18 13.96
N LYS A 176 -14.29 1.15 13.47
CA LYS A 176 -12.99 1.29 12.78
C LYS A 176 -12.99 0.77 11.34
N ALA A 177 -13.95 -0.07 10.98
CA ALA A 177 -14.14 -0.60 9.64
C ALA A 177 -15.58 -0.34 9.20
N VAL A 178 -15.75 0.38 8.07
CA VAL A 178 -17.03 0.66 7.41
C VAL A 178 -17.06 -0.05 6.07
#